data_AF-R7UIH9-F1
#
_entry.id   AF-R7UIH9-F1
#
_cell.length_a   1.000
_cell.length_b   1.000
_cell.length_c   1.000
_cell.angle_alpha   90.00
_cell.angle_beta   90.00
_cell.angle_gamma   90.00
#
_symmetry.space_group_name_H-M   'P 1'
#
loop_
_entity.id
_entity.type
_entity.pdbx_description
1 polymer ?
#
loop_
_entity_poly.entity_id
_entity_poly.type
_entity_poly.pdbx_seq_one_letter_code
_entity_poly.pdbx_strand_id
1 'polypeptide(L)'
;MRAYLERAKAHDAFMQGEISEYEIGKRHLANIMGADPDNFSQEDIDKAVEYLLPSGLFDKEARPKMKHPHDVIPKRKAAEFDVDGRPFHTYFYTAKPQFFKLMHDAVFVLESLKKEEDKMLRRGEEANADKKIIIGASVWLTKPAVEEKLQEKLSDEEYDSFIRLFTRIIEHPISYAEETFIMQYRRVLSAESMISSIPELIYDEAGRPYQEAEGARKTSKAYVKIWSQGSGHVTVNGTDLLDCFPEILDREQVMSPLHFTNTLGRVDIEARVEGGGHSSRAGALREEALSPTSSEIPPLRVSPRIIKNNNVSFFG
;
A
#
# COMPACT_ATOMS: atom_id res chain seq x y z
N MET A 1 -17.21 35.07 21.99
CA MET A 1 -17.74 33.79 22.52
C MET A 1 -19.10 33.43 21.90
N ARG A 2 -20.16 34.23 22.08
CA ARG A 2 -21.49 33.96 21.48
C ARG A 2 -21.47 33.73 19.96
N ALA A 3 -20.81 34.59 19.20
CA ALA A 3 -20.70 34.45 17.74
C ALA A 3 -20.00 33.14 17.29
N TYR A 4 -19.11 32.58 18.11
CA TYR A 4 -18.45 31.30 17.80
C TYR A 4 -19.40 30.12 18.04
N LEU A 5 -20.17 30.15 19.14
CA LEU A 5 -21.22 29.16 19.41
C LEU A 5 -22.34 29.20 18.37
N GLU A 6 -22.74 30.39 17.93
CA GLU A 6 -23.72 30.55 16.84
C GLU A 6 -23.21 29.97 15.53
N ARG A 7 -21.92 30.19 15.19
CA ARG A 7 -21.30 29.56 14.01
C ARG A 7 -21.24 28.04 14.11
N ALA A 8 -20.92 27.50 15.28
CA ALA A 8 -20.92 26.05 15.52
C ALA A 8 -22.33 25.47 15.35
N LYS A 9 -23.33 26.06 15.99
CA LYS A 9 -24.73 25.64 15.86
C LYS A 9 -25.25 25.74 14.42
N ALA A 10 -24.91 26.82 13.71
CA ALA A 10 -25.28 26.98 12.31
C ALA A 10 -24.62 25.91 11.42
N HIS A 11 -23.36 25.56 11.69
CA HIS A 11 -22.68 24.47 10.99
C HIS A 11 -23.32 23.12 11.28
N ASP A 12 -23.67 22.83 12.54
CA ASP A 12 -24.32 21.57 12.90
C ASP A 12 -25.70 21.45 12.23
N ALA A 13 -26.48 22.53 12.21
CA ALA A 13 -27.75 22.59 11.49
C ALA A 13 -27.58 22.40 9.98
N PHE A 14 -26.55 23.01 9.39
CA PHE A 14 -26.18 22.82 7.99
C PHE A 14 -25.84 21.36 7.70
N MET A 15 -24.98 20.73 8.52
CA MET A 15 -24.62 19.32 8.38
C MET A 15 -25.83 18.40 8.49
N GLN A 16 -26.76 18.67 9.41
CA GLN A 16 -28.01 17.90 9.53
C GLN A 16 -28.89 18.03 8.29
N GLY A 17 -28.98 19.23 7.70
CA GLY A 17 -29.66 19.46 6.42
C GLY A 17 -29.07 18.61 5.31
N GLU A 18 -27.75 18.70 5.09
CA GLU A 18 -27.04 17.94 4.05
C GLU A 18 -27.16 16.42 4.25
N ILE A 19 -27.14 15.92 5.49
CA ILE A 19 -27.33 14.50 5.77
C ILE A 19 -28.74 14.06 5.37
N SER A 20 -29.77 14.86 5.71
CA SER A 20 -31.15 14.55 5.34
C SER A 20 -31.35 14.57 3.82
N GLU A 21 -30.74 15.52 3.11
CA GLU A 21 -30.78 15.59 1.65
C GLU A 21 -30.04 14.41 1.01
N TYR A 22 -28.90 14.00 1.57
CA TYR A 22 -28.15 12.82 1.13
C TYR A 22 -28.97 11.54 1.27
N GLU A 23 -29.66 11.34 2.41
CA GLU A 23 -30.51 10.16 2.64
C GLU A 23 -31.71 10.12 1.68
N ILE A 24 -32.36 11.27 1.45
CA ILE A 24 -33.46 11.41 0.49
C ILE A 24 -32.94 11.13 -0.93
N GLY A 25 -31.82 11.74 -1.31
CA GLY A 25 -31.17 11.54 -2.59
C GLY A 25 -30.78 10.08 -2.83
N LYS A 26 -30.26 9.39 -1.80
CA LYS A 26 -29.91 7.97 -1.87
C LYS A 26 -31.13 7.12 -2.21
N ARG A 27 -32.28 7.37 -1.58
CA ARG A 27 -33.53 6.67 -1.88
C ARG A 27 -34.03 6.96 -3.30
N HIS A 28 -33.92 8.20 -3.76
CA HIS A 28 -34.27 8.56 -5.14
C HIS A 28 -33.38 7.88 -6.17
N LEU A 29 -32.07 7.85 -5.93
CA LEU A 29 -31.12 7.19 -6.80
C LEU A 29 -31.40 5.69 -6.89
N ALA A 30 -31.66 5.02 -5.77
CA ALA A 30 -32.07 3.62 -5.75
C ALA A 30 -33.34 3.37 -6.58
N ASN A 31 -34.35 4.23 -6.45
CA ASN A 31 -35.59 4.14 -7.23
C ASN A 31 -35.35 4.31 -8.74
N ILE A 32 -34.50 5.28 -9.14
CA ILE A 32 -34.13 5.49 -10.56
C ILE A 32 -33.43 4.25 -11.14
N MET A 33 -32.55 3.63 -10.36
CA MET A 33 -31.82 2.42 -10.77
C MET A 33 -32.64 1.13 -10.64
N GLY A 34 -33.85 1.19 -10.08
CA GLY A 34 -34.69 0.02 -9.80
C GLY A 34 -34.11 -0.92 -8.74
N ALA A 35 -33.27 -0.40 -7.84
CA ALA A 35 -32.65 -1.15 -6.75
C ALA A 35 -33.38 -0.91 -5.41
N ASP A 36 -33.17 -1.82 -4.46
CA ASP A 36 -33.77 -1.72 -3.12
C ASP A 36 -33.08 -0.61 -2.29
N PRO A 37 -33.79 0.41 -1.77
CA PRO A 37 -33.18 1.54 -1.08
C PRO A 37 -32.37 1.17 0.17
N ASP A 38 -32.76 0.10 0.87
CA ASP A 38 -32.16 -0.27 2.14
C ASP A 38 -30.81 -0.98 1.98
N ASN A 39 -30.64 -1.75 0.90
CA ASN A 39 -29.39 -2.48 0.61
C ASN A 39 -28.45 -1.74 -0.37
N PHE A 40 -28.67 -0.44 -0.58
CA PHE A 40 -27.90 0.33 -1.54
C PHE A 40 -26.54 0.76 -0.94
N SER A 41 -25.43 0.19 -1.46
CA SER A 41 -24.08 0.46 -0.96
C SER A 41 -23.44 1.70 -1.60
N GLN A 42 -22.32 2.19 -1.05
CA GLN A 42 -21.60 3.33 -1.64
C GLN A 42 -21.03 3.00 -3.03
N GLU A 43 -20.64 1.75 -3.28
CA GLU A 43 -20.15 1.32 -4.59
C GLU A 43 -21.26 1.36 -5.65
N ASP A 44 -22.49 1.03 -5.26
CA ASP A 44 -23.65 1.10 -6.14
C ASP A 44 -24.03 2.55 -6.46
N ILE A 45 -23.91 3.45 -5.46
CA ILE A 45 -24.05 4.90 -5.66
C ILE A 45 -23.01 5.38 -6.68
N ASP A 46 -21.74 5.03 -6.49
CA ASP A 46 -20.65 5.49 -7.36
C ASP A 46 -20.85 5.00 -8.81
N LYS A 47 -21.24 3.73 -9.00
CA LYS A 47 -21.57 3.17 -10.33
C LYS A 47 -22.79 3.86 -10.96
N ALA A 48 -23.84 4.10 -10.18
CA ALA A 48 -25.04 4.77 -10.66
C ALA A 48 -24.75 6.22 -11.09
N VAL A 49 -23.95 6.95 -10.32
CA VAL A 49 -23.52 8.31 -10.66
C VAL A 49 -22.64 8.30 -11.92
N GLU A 50 -21.70 7.36 -12.05
CA GLU A 50 -20.87 7.23 -13.25
C GLU A 50 -21.70 6.94 -14.50
N TYR A 51 -22.76 6.14 -14.37
CA TYR A 51 -23.69 5.83 -15.47
C TYR A 51 -24.59 7.02 -15.84
N LEU A 52 -25.20 7.69 -14.86
CA LEU A 52 -26.14 8.79 -15.08
C LEU A 52 -25.44 10.08 -15.50
N LEU A 53 -24.24 10.32 -14.98
CA LEU A 53 -23.44 11.54 -15.21
C LEU A 53 -22.04 11.16 -15.70
N PRO A 54 -21.90 10.64 -16.94
CA PRO A 54 -20.62 10.19 -17.45
C PRO A 54 -19.67 11.37 -17.63
N SER A 55 -18.52 11.33 -16.94
CA SER A 55 -17.48 12.34 -17.02
C SER A 55 -16.18 11.74 -17.55
N GLY A 56 -15.66 12.33 -18.63
CA GLY A 56 -14.38 11.95 -19.24
C GLY A 56 -13.14 12.57 -18.60
N LEU A 57 -13.27 13.21 -17.43
CA LEU A 57 -12.15 13.85 -16.73
C LEU A 57 -11.15 12.81 -16.22
N PHE A 58 -9.86 13.04 -16.49
CA PHE A 58 -8.77 12.18 -15.99
C PHE A 58 -8.66 12.22 -14.47
N ASP A 59 -8.82 13.41 -13.88
CA ASP A 59 -8.80 13.60 -12.43
C ASP A 59 -10.09 13.05 -11.80
N LYS A 60 -9.96 11.94 -11.06
CA LYS A 60 -11.09 11.29 -10.38
C LYS A 60 -11.75 12.21 -9.35
N GLU A 61 -11.00 13.13 -8.74
CA GLU A 61 -11.54 14.05 -7.74
C GLU A 61 -12.47 15.12 -8.32
N ALA A 62 -12.28 15.46 -9.60
CA ALA A 62 -13.08 16.45 -10.33
C ALA A 62 -14.35 15.86 -10.96
N ARG A 63 -14.52 14.53 -10.89
CA ARG A 63 -15.73 13.86 -11.39
C ARG A 63 -16.91 14.10 -10.44
N PRO A 64 -18.16 14.07 -10.95
CA PRO A 64 -19.35 14.05 -10.11
C PRO A 64 -19.27 12.89 -9.12
N LYS A 65 -19.49 13.16 -7.84
CA LYS A 65 -19.51 12.15 -6.77
C LYS A 65 -20.60 12.48 -5.77
N MET A 66 -21.31 11.46 -5.32
CA MET A 66 -22.30 11.56 -4.26
C MET A 66 -21.79 10.73 -3.09
N LYS A 67 -21.32 11.38 -2.02
CA LYS A 67 -20.78 10.74 -0.82
C LYS A 67 -21.43 11.32 0.42
N HIS A 68 -21.29 10.61 1.55
CA HIS A 68 -21.78 11.10 2.82
C HIS A 68 -21.13 12.46 3.18
N PRO A 69 -21.88 13.45 3.70
CA PRO A 69 -21.36 14.79 3.99
C PRO A 69 -20.10 14.82 4.87
N HIS A 70 -19.96 13.88 5.80
CA HIS A 70 -18.75 13.75 6.65
C HIS A 70 -17.46 13.41 5.91
N ASP A 71 -17.55 12.83 4.71
CA ASP A 71 -16.39 12.44 3.90
C ASP A 71 -15.99 13.54 2.89
N VAL A 72 -16.93 14.43 2.56
CA VAL A 72 -16.72 15.52 1.59
C VAL A 72 -16.38 16.82 2.29
N ILE A 73 -17.11 17.14 3.36
CA ILE A 73 -16.96 18.39 4.09
C ILE A 73 -15.84 18.22 5.13
N PRO A 74 -14.83 19.11 5.14
CA PRO A 74 -13.73 19.00 6.09
C PRO A 74 -14.25 19.09 7.52
N LYS A 75 -13.84 18.15 8.36
CA LYS A 75 -14.21 18.12 9.78
C LYS A 75 -13.68 19.38 10.46
N ARG A 76 -14.56 20.08 11.16
CA ARG A 76 -14.23 21.23 12.00
C ARG A 76 -14.27 20.82 13.46
N LYS A 77 -13.44 21.47 14.27
CA LYS A 77 -13.52 21.31 15.72
C LYS A 77 -14.90 21.72 16.22
N ALA A 78 -15.45 20.92 17.11
CA ALA A 78 -16.63 21.29 17.88
C ALA A 78 -16.33 22.51 18.78
N ALA A 79 -17.38 23.13 19.32
CA ALA A 79 -17.19 24.21 20.25
C ALA A 79 -16.38 23.75 21.48
N GLU A 80 -15.28 24.44 21.77
CA GLU A 80 -14.35 24.05 22.86
C GLU A 80 -14.78 24.58 24.24
N PHE A 81 -15.85 25.37 24.32
CA PHE A 81 -16.36 25.98 25.55
C PHE A 81 -17.89 26.05 25.58
N ASP A 82 -18.44 26.15 26.79
CA ASP A 82 -19.88 26.24 27.05
C ASP A 82 -20.46 27.65 26.81
N VAL A 83 -21.77 27.82 26.89
CA VAL A 83 -22.48 29.11 26.78
C VAL A 83 -21.93 30.14 27.77
N ASP A 84 -21.54 29.69 28.96
CA ASP A 84 -20.93 30.51 30.02
C ASP A 84 -19.46 30.85 29.76
N GLY A 85 -18.85 30.31 28.70
CA GLY A 85 -17.47 30.56 28.31
C GLY A 85 -16.45 29.66 29.02
N ARG A 86 -16.90 28.66 29.80
CA ARG A 86 -16.02 27.67 30.44
C ARG A 86 -15.52 26.65 29.40
N PRO A 87 -14.20 26.49 29.22
CA PRO A 87 -13.67 25.46 28.32
C PRO A 87 -13.96 24.04 28.81
N PHE A 88 -14.21 23.13 27.88
CA PHE A 88 -14.38 21.69 28.17
C PHE A 88 -13.05 20.99 28.48
N HIS A 89 -11.97 21.50 27.91
CA HIS A 89 -10.67 20.86 27.95
C HIS A 89 -9.68 21.61 28.86
N THR A 90 -8.96 20.89 29.72
CA THR A 90 -7.99 21.49 30.66
C THR A 90 -6.88 22.26 29.93
N TYR A 91 -6.38 21.71 28.82
CA TYR A 91 -5.34 22.35 28.00
C TYR A 91 -5.89 23.37 27.00
N PHE A 92 -7.13 23.86 27.15
CA PHE A 92 -7.69 24.85 26.20
C PHE A 92 -6.80 26.08 26.03
N TYR A 93 -6.21 26.57 27.12
CA TYR A 93 -5.37 27.78 27.10
C TYR A 93 -3.99 27.59 26.47
N THR A 94 -3.63 26.39 26.01
CA THR A 94 -2.40 26.15 25.23
C THR A 94 -2.60 26.38 23.73
N ALA A 95 -3.81 26.79 23.30
CA ALA A 95 -4.26 26.95 21.91
C ALA A 95 -4.34 25.65 21.07
N LYS A 96 -3.60 24.61 21.45
CA LYS A 96 -3.60 23.28 20.85
C LYS A 96 -3.94 22.21 21.89
N PRO A 97 -5.18 22.20 22.41
CA PRO A 97 -5.57 21.33 23.50
C PRO A 97 -5.29 19.85 23.23
N GLN A 98 -5.57 19.37 22.02
CA GLN A 98 -5.51 17.95 21.71
C GLN A 98 -4.06 17.46 21.56
N PHE A 99 -3.19 18.26 20.94
CA PHE A 99 -1.77 17.94 20.83
C PHE A 99 -1.08 17.91 22.20
N PHE A 100 -1.29 18.92 23.04
CA PHE A 100 -0.64 18.95 24.36
C PHE A 100 -1.19 17.91 25.32
N LYS A 101 -2.47 17.54 25.20
CA LYS A 101 -3.01 16.36 25.90
C LYS A 101 -2.30 15.08 25.47
N LEU A 102 -2.15 14.86 24.16
CA LEU A 102 -1.44 13.69 23.65
C LEU A 102 0.00 13.62 24.18
N MET A 103 0.71 14.74 24.17
CA MET A 103 2.07 14.80 24.73
C MET A 103 2.09 14.50 26.23
N HIS A 104 1.13 15.04 26.99
CA HIS A 104 1.01 14.75 28.42
C HIS A 104 0.70 13.27 28.68
N ASP A 105 -0.27 12.70 27.97
CA ASP A 105 -0.67 11.30 28.11
C ASP A 105 0.51 10.37 27.76
N ALA A 106 1.28 10.72 26.74
CA ALA A 106 2.46 9.97 26.36
C ALA A 106 3.61 10.08 27.38
N VAL A 107 3.82 11.25 28.01
CA VAL A 107 4.74 11.38 29.15
C VAL A 107 4.25 10.54 30.33
N PHE A 108 2.96 10.56 30.62
CA PHE A 108 2.37 9.77 31.70
C PHE A 108 2.58 8.27 31.49
N VAL A 109 2.38 7.78 30.26
CA VAL A 109 2.70 6.40 29.86
C VAL A 109 4.18 6.10 30.05
N LEU A 110 5.07 7.01 29.65
CA LEU A 110 6.50 6.82 29.85
C LEU A 110 6.89 6.77 31.35
N GLU A 111 6.24 7.57 32.19
CA GLU A 111 6.43 7.52 33.65
C GLU A 111 5.85 6.26 34.30
N SER A 112 4.70 5.77 33.82
CA SER A 112 4.12 4.52 34.33
C SER A 112 5.00 3.33 33.98
N LEU A 113 5.55 3.29 32.76
CA LEU A 113 6.52 2.29 32.32
C LEU A 113 7.80 2.28 33.17
N LYS A 114 8.36 3.46 33.46
CA LYS A 114 9.53 3.59 34.36
C LYS A 114 9.23 3.09 35.78
N LYS A 115 8.06 3.45 36.33
CA LYS A 115 7.65 3.00 37.67
C LYS A 115 7.48 1.48 37.71
N GLU A 116 7.03 0.88 36.62
CA GLU A 116 6.89 -0.57 36.54
C GLU A 116 8.25 -1.26 36.37
N GLU A 117 9.15 -0.67 35.60
CA GLU A 117 10.56 -1.11 35.51
C GLU A 117 11.23 -1.10 36.89
N ASP A 118 11.10 -0.01 37.65
CA ASP A 118 11.64 0.09 39.00
C ASP A 118 11.09 -1.00 39.93
N LYS A 119 9.81 -1.37 39.79
CA LYS A 119 9.20 -2.46 40.57
C LYS A 119 9.74 -3.83 40.16
N MET A 120 9.94 -4.07 38.86
CA MET A 120 10.53 -5.32 38.35
C MET A 120 11.97 -5.47 38.84
N LEU A 121 12.75 -4.40 38.78
CA LEU A 121 14.13 -4.37 39.28
C LEU A 121 14.19 -4.65 40.79
N ARG A 122 13.27 -4.09 41.59
CA ARG A 122 13.17 -4.40 43.03
C ARG A 122 12.82 -5.86 43.32
N ARG A 123 12.11 -6.53 42.40
CA ARG A 123 11.78 -7.95 42.48
C ARG A 123 12.89 -8.86 41.97
N GLY A 124 13.92 -8.31 41.32
CA GLY A 124 14.98 -9.07 40.67
C GLY A 124 14.56 -9.72 39.35
N GLU A 125 13.48 -9.24 38.74
CA GLU A 125 13.00 -9.71 37.42
C GLU A 125 13.57 -8.81 36.32
N GLU A 126 14.13 -9.43 35.26
CA GLU A 126 14.59 -8.71 34.07
C GLU A 126 13.48 -8.63 33.00
N ALA A 127 13.50 -7.56 32.20
CA ALA A 127 12.55 -7.39 31.10
C ALA A 127 12.73 -8.49 30.05
N ASN A 128 11.64 -9.19 29.73
CA ASN A 128 11.67 -10.28 28.76
C ASN A 128 11.87 -9.74 27.33
N ALA A 129 13.04 -9.97 26.76
CA ALA A 129 13.44 -9.48 25.43
C ALA A 129 12.55 -9.99 24.29
N ASP A 130 11.95 -11.17 24.45
CA ASP A 130 11.13 -11.82 23.42
C ASP A 130 9.77 -11.13 23.21
N LYS A 131 9.33 -10.29 24.16
CA LYS A 131 8.04 -9.60 24.09
C LYS A 131 8.12 -8.20 23.49
N LYS A 132 9.27 -7.78 22.95
CA LYS A 132 9.41 -6.44 22.36
C LYS A 132 8.52 -6.29 21.12
N ILE A 133 7.87 -5.12 20.99
CA ILE A 133 6.96 -4.83 19.87
C ILE A 133 7.71 -4.95 18.53
N ILE A 134 7.16 -5.74 17.61
CA ILE A 134 7.71 -5.93 16.27
C ILE A 134 7.29 -4.74 15.40
N ILE A 135 8.24 -3.85 15.16
CA ILE A 135 8.02 -2.57 14.47
C ILE A 135 8.20 -2.67 12.96
N GLY A 136 8.94 -3.67 12.46
CA GLY A 136 9.42 -3.71 11.07
C GLY A 136 8.33 -3.59 9.99
N ALA A 137 7.10 -4.02 10.28
CA ALA A 137 5.97 -3.92 9.36
C ALA A 137 5.12 -2.64 9.54
N SER A 138 5.56 -1.67 10.35
CA SER A 138 4.77 -0.49 10.70
C SER A 138 5.59 0.80 10.62
N VAL A 139 4.95 1.87 10.14
CA VAL A 139 5.55 3.21 10.06
C VAL A 139 4.70 4.20 10.83
N TRP A 140 5.36 5.25 11.35
CA TRP A 140 4.68 6.37 12.02
C TRP A 140 3.69 7.05 11.09
N LEU A 141 2.57 7.51 11.66
CA LEU A 141 1.63 8.38 10.93
C LEU A 141 2.38 9.62 10.44
N THR A 142 2.15 10.00 9.18
CA THR A 142 2.72 11.22 8.62
C THR A 142 2.12 12.46 9.30
N LYS A 143 2.82 13.60 9.24
CA LYS A 143 2.33 14.88 9.76
C LYS A 143 0.87 15.18 9.39
N PRO A 144 0.44 15.15 8.11
CA PRO A 144 -0.96 15.45 7.77
C PRO A 144 -1.95 14.44 8.38
N ALA A 145 -1.57 13.17 8.51
CA ALA A 145 -2.44 12.17 9.14
C ALA A 145 -2.59 12.41 10.66
N VAL A 146 -1.54 12.90 11.33
CA VAL A 146 -1.64 13.31 12.74
C VAL A 146 -2.49 14.58 12.88
N GLU A 147 -2.32 15.56 12.00
CA GLU A 147 -3.14 16.79 11.98
C GLU A 147 -4.61 16.49 11.75
N GLU A 148 -4.94 15.58 10.82
CA GLU A 148 -6.30 15.12 10.55
C GLU A 148 -6.91 14.44 11.78
N LYS A 149 -6.12 13.58 12.45
CA LYS A 149 -6.56 12.86 13.64
C LYS A 149 -6.81 13.77 14.84
N LEU A 150 -5.96 14.77 15.05
CA LEU A 150 -6.10 15.73 16.16
C LEU A 150 -7.05 16.88 15.81
N GLN A 151 -7.33 17.10 14.52
CA GLN A 151 -8.01 18.29 13.98
C GLN A 151 -7.30 19.60 14.37
N GLU A 152 -5.97 19.57 14.48
CA GLU A 152 -5.12 20.73 14.82
C GLU A 152 -3.97 20.83 13.83
N LYS A 153 -3.54 22.06 13.52
CA LYS A 153 -2.34 22.28 12.70
C LYS A 153 -1.09 22.15 13.55
N LEU A 154 -0.09 21.44 13.04
CA LEU A 154 1.17 21.18 13.72
C LEU A 154 2.33 21.88 13.02
N SER A 155 3.28 22.36 13.83
CA SER A 155 4.60 22.76 13.35
C SER A 155 5.46 21.52 13.09
N ASP A 156 6.48 21.64 12.26
CA ASP A 156 7.44 20.55 12.02
C ASP A 156 8.20 20.19 13.31
N GLU A 157 8.56 21.20 14.12
CA GLU A 157 9.22 21.01 15.42
C GLU A 157 8.35 20.25 16.44
N GLU A 158 7.03 20.49 16.41
CA GLU A 158 6.07 19.82 17.28
C GLU A 158 5.91 18.35 16.87
N TYR A 159 5.87 18.09 15.56
CA TYR A 159 5.83 16.73 15.03
C TYR A 159 7.13 15.98 15.34
N ASP A 160 8.30 16.61 15.22
CA ASP A 160 9.58 16.02 15.62
C ASP A 160 9.62 15.69 17.11
N SER A 161 9.07 16.57 17.95
CA SER A 161 8.97 16.35 19.40
C SER A 161 8.07 15.17 19.72
N PHE A 162 6.95 15.03 19.01
CA PHE A 162 6.06 13.87 19.09
C PHE A 162 6.80 12.59 18.71
N ILE A 163 7.49 12.56 17.56
CA ILE A 163 8.25 11.37 17.13
C ILE A 163 9.32 11.01 18.16
N ARG A 164 10.10 11.97 18.67
CA ARG A 164 11.14 11.72 19.69
C ARG A 164 10.58 11.12 20.98
N LEU A 165 9.40 11.57 21.40
CA LEU A 165 8.76 11.02 22.59
C LEU A 165 8.29 9.58 22.35
N PHE A 166 7.62 9.34 21.23
CA PHE A 166 7.10 8.02 20.88
C PHE A 166 8.21 7.01 20.58
N THR A 167 9.33 7.41 19.97
CA THR A 167 10.52 6.56 19.85
C THR A 167 11.10 6.22 21.21
N ARG A 168 11.13 7.17 22.14
CA ARG A 168 11.59 6.93 23.52
C ARG A 168 10.71 5.93 24.27
N ILE A 169 9.39 5.95 24.07
CA ILE A 169 8.47 4.93 24.63
C ILE A 169 8.79 3.55 24.07
N ILE A 170 9.06 3.45 22.77
CA ILE A 170 9.40 2.19 22.09
C ILE A 170 10.76 1.63 22.51
N GLU A 171 11.74 2.51 22.73
CA GLU A 171 13.06 2.14 23.22
C GLU A 171 13.00 1.52 24.63
N HIS A 172 11.94 1.82 25.39
CA HIS A 172 11.74 1.26 26.72
C HIS A 172 11.61 -0.27 26.70
N PRO A 173 12.26 -1.00 27.62
CA PRO A 173 12.23 -2.47 27.66
C PRO A 173 10.81 -3.05 27.82
N ILE A 174 9.95 -2.36 28.57
CA ILE A 174 8.57 -2.78 28.90
C ILE A 174 7.54 -2.19 27.92
N SER A 175 7.96 -1.76 26.73
CA SER A 175 7.06 -1.15 25.73
C SER A 175 5.83 -2.00 25.37
N TYR A 176 5.91 -3.33 25.52
CA TYR A 176 4.82 -4.28 25.26
C TYR A 176 3.54 -4.01 26.07
N ALA A 177 3.65 -3.40 27.26
CA ALA A 177 2.48 -3.12 28.09
C ALA A 177 1.54 -2.11 27.44
N GLU A 178 2.08 -1.21 26.61
CA GLU A 178 1.39 -0.05 26.05
C GLU A 178 1.38 -0.10 24.51
N GLU A 179 1.29 -1.32 23.97
CA GLU A 179 1.25 -1.55 22.52
C GLU A 179 0.04 -0.87 21.87
N THR A 180 -1.13 -0.92 22.52
CA THR A 180 -2.37 -0.34 21.98
C THR A 180 -2.24 1.18 21.76
N PHE A 181 -1.61 1.87 22.71
CA PHE A 181 -1.35 3.31 22.62
C PHE A 181 -0.37 3.63 21.49
N ILE A 182 0.69 2.84 21.32
CA ILE A 182 1.69 3.05 20.27
C ILE A 182 1.09 2.76 18.88
N MET A 183 0.36 1.64 18.75
CA MET A 183 -0.23 1.21 17.47
C MET A 183 -1.32 2.15 16.99
N GLN A 184 -2.00 2.86 17.90
CA GLN A 184 -2.93 3.93 17.54
C GLN A 184 -2.27 5.01 16.66
N TYR A 185 -0.96 5.24 16.80
CA TYR A 185 -0.21 6.25 16.03
C TYR A 185 0.71 5.67 14.96
N ARG A 186 0.52 4.39 14.60
CA ARG A 186 1.26 3.71 13.56
C ARG A 186 0.32 3.18 12.49
N ARG A 187 0.85 3.05 11.28
CA ARG A 187 0.17 2.39 10.16
C ARG A 187 0.95 1.14 9.79
N VAL A 188 0.26 0.02 9.72
CA VAL A 188 0.82 -1.22 9.20
C VAL A 188 1.03 -1.05 7.69
N LEU A 189 2.26 -1.26 7.25
CA LEU A 189 2.58 -1.39 5.85
C LEU A 189 2.21 -2.81 5.44
N SER A 190 1.24 -2.94 4.55
CA SER A 190 1.12 -4.16 3.77
C SER A 190 2.36 -4.24 2.89
N ALA A 191 3.29 -5.13 3.25
CA ALA A 191 4.36 -5.49 2.36
C ALA A 191 3.74 -6.36 1.27
N GLU A 192 3.36 -5.74 0.16
CA GLU A 192 3.14 -6.48 -1.08
C GLU A 192 4.47 -7.17 -1.40
N SER A 193 4.53 -8.47 -1.16
CA SER A 193 5.67 -9.24 -1.62
C SER A 193 5.68 -9.14 -3.13
N MET A 194 6.77 -8.63 -3.71
CA MET A 194 7.01 -8.65 -5.16
C MET A 194 7.22 -10.08 -5.70
N ILE A 195 6.68 -11.08 -5.01
CA ILE A 195 6.60 -12.44 -5.52
C ILE A 195 5.47 -12.38 -6.54
N SER A 196 5.86 -12.14 -7.80
CA SER A 196 4.99 -12.36 -8.95
C SER A 196 4.33 -13.73 -8.78
N SER A 197 3.00 -13.78 -8.86
CA SER A 197 2.27 -15.05 -8.88
C SER A 197 2.86 -15.90 -10.00
N ILE A 198 3.38 -17.08 -9.65
CA ILE A 198 3.89 -18.03 -10.62
C ILE A 198 2.71 -18.46 -11.50
N PRO A 199 2.78 -18.29 -12.84
CA PRO A 199 1.71 -18.73 -13.72
C PRO A 199 1.54 -20.26 -13.65
N GLU A 200 0.29 -20.72 -13.74
CA GLU A 200 -0.04 -22.14 -13.74
C GLU A 200 0.48 -22.81 -15.03
N LEU A 201 0.92 -24.07 -14.91
CA LEU A 201 1.32 -24.88 -16.06
C LEU A 201 0.08 -25.33 -16.85
N ILE A 202 0.11 -25.10 -18.16
CA ILE A 202 -0.94 -25.57 -19.06
C ILE A 202 -0.46 -26.87 -19.71
N TYR A 203 -1.34 -27.85 -19.88
CA TYR A 203 -1.04 -29.12 -20.53
C TYR A 203 -1.73 -29.19 -21.88
N ASP A 204 -0.99 -29.64 -22.90
CA ASP A 204 -1.53 -29.90 -24.23
C ASP A 204 -2.25 -31.27 -24.31
N GLU A 205 -2.93 -31.57 -25.43
CA GLU A 205 -3.59 -32.86 -25.69
C GLU A 205 -2.64 -34.07 -25.59
N ALA A 206 -1.34 -33.84 -25.87
CA ALA A 206 -0.27 -34.82 -25.72
C ALA A 206 0.31 -34.92 -24.29
N GLY A 207 -0.25 -34.19 -23.32
CA GLY A 207 0.18 -34.16 -21.92
C GLY A 207 1.51 -33.43 -21.67
N ARG A 208 2.00 -32.65 -22.64
CA ARG A 208 3.24 -31.87 -22.50
C ARG A 208 2.95 -30.55 -21.76
N PRO A 209 3.67 -30.24 -20.66
CA PRO A 209 3.52 -28.97 -19.97
C PRO A 209 4.14 -27.84 -20.78
N TYR A 210 3.37 -26.76 -20.96
CA TYR A 210 3.84 -25.51 -21.54
C TYR A 210 3.39 -24.31 -20.70
N GLN A 211 4.06 -23.19 -20.93
CA GLN A 211 3.70 -21.90 -20.34
C GLN A 211 3.52 -20.86 -21.42
N GLU A 212 2.52 -20.00 -21.22
CA GLU A 212 2.25 -18.86 -22.09
C GLU A 212 2.65 -17.57 -21.38
N ALA A 213 3.19 -16.67 -22.19
CA ALA A 213 3.99 -15.57 -21.70
C ALA A 213 3.84 -14.41 -22.71
N GLU A 214 3.61 -13.18 -22.24
CA GLU A 214 3.37 -11.99 -23.08
C GLU A 214 4.38 -10.85 -22.82
N GLY A 215 5.27 -10.60 -23.79
CA GLY A 215 6.27 -9.54 -23.71
C GLY A 215 5.94 -8.34 -24.59
N ALA A 216 6.22 -7.12 -24.12
CA ALA A 216 6.02 -5.91 -24.90
C ALA A 216 7.19 -4.92 -24.75
N ARG A 217 7.88 -4.65 -25.85
CA ARG A 217 8.96 -3.64 -25.88
C ARG A 217 8.73 -2.62 -26.98
N LYS A 218 8.65 -1.34 -26.58
CA LYS A 218 8.32 -0.21 -27.47
C LYS A 218 6.99 -0.46 -28.18
N THR A 219 7.00 -0.69 -29.49
CA THR A 219 5.82 -0.98 -30.32
C THR A 219 5.71 -2.45 -30.72
N SER A 220 6.62 -3.31 -30.25
CA SER A 220 6.62 -4.75 -30.51
C SER A 220 5.91 -5.50 -29.38
N LYS A 221 5.00 -6.40 -29.75
CA LYS A 221 4.34 -7.34 -28.84
C LYS A 221 4.74 -8.76 -29.22
N ALA A 222 5.05 -9.59 -28.24
CA ALA A 222 5.49 -10.95 -28.40
C ALA A 222 4.65 -11.88 -27.53
N TYR A 223 4.11 -12.94 -28.13
CA TYR A 223 3.45 -14.05 -27.44
C TYR A 223 4.38 -15.24 -27.51
N VAL A 224 4.78 -15.80 -26.37
CA VAL A 224 5.77 -16.87 -26.29
C VAL A 224 5.14 -18.08 -25.61
N LYS A 225 5.26 -19.23 -26.25
CA LYS A 225 4.94 -20.54 -25.69
C LYS A 225 6.24 -21.26 -25.40
N ILE A 226 6.44 -21.62 -24.14
CA ILE A 226 7.65 -22.29 -23.66
C ILE A 226 7.27 -23.72 -23.29
N TRP A 227 7.80 -24.67 -24.04
CA TRP A 227 7.57 -26.09 -23.85
C TRP A 227 8.66 -26.67 -22.96
N SER A 228 8.25 -27.39 -21.93
CA SER A 228 9.17 -28.14 -21.08
C SER A 228 9.67 -29.39 -21.81
N GLN A 229 10.92 -29.80 -21.53
CA GLN A 229 11.56 -30.99 -22.11
C GLN A 229 11.72 -30.94 -23.65
N GLY A 230 12.31 -29.84 -24.13
CA GLY A 230 12.60 -29.61 -25.54
C GLY A 230 14.05 -29.90 -25.94
N SER A 231 14.32 -29.84 -27.24
CA SER A 231 15.66 -29.97 -27.83
C SER A 231 16.40 -28.64 -28.02
N GLY A 232 15.81 -27.52 -27.59
CA GLY A 232 16.39 -26.18 -27.73
C GLY A 232 16.00 -25.45 -29.01
N HIS A 233 14.93 -25.89 -29.70
CA HIS A 233 14.46 -25.24 -30.91
C HIS A 233 13.71 -23.95 -30.55
N VAL A 234 14.12 -22.84 -31.16
CA VAL A 234 13.49 -21.52 -30.97
C VAL A 234 12.93 -21.06 -32.30
N THR A 235 11.61 -21.07 -32.41
CA THR A 235 10.89 -20.65 -33.62
C THR A 235 10.21 -19.31 -33.38
N VAL A 236 10.36 -18.38 -34.33
CA VAL A 236 9.78 -17.04 -34.28
C VAL A 236 8.97 -16.82 -35.55
N ASN A 237 7.66 -16.62 -35.41
CA ASN A 237 6.71 -16.50 -36.52
C ASN A 237 6.77 -17.67 -37.53
N GLY A 238 7.11 -18.87 -37.07
CA GLY A 238 7.25 -20.08 -37.91
C GLY A 238 8.60 -20.19 -38.65
N THR A 239 9.51 -19.24 -38.46
CA THR A 239 10.90 -19.28 -38.96
C THR A 239 11.88 -19.56 -37.82
N ASP A 240 13.05 -20.13 -38.14
CA ASP A 240 14.10 -20.36 -37.13
C ASP A 240 14.71 -19.04 -36.65
N LEU A 241 15.26 -19.04 -35.43
CA LEU A 241 15.83 -17.85 -34.78
C LEU A 241 16.94 -17.21 -35.63
N LEU A 242 17.75 -18.02 -36.29
CA LEU A 242 18.87 -17.57 -37.12
C LEU A 242 18.42 -16.79 -38.36
N ASP A 243 17.31 -17.21 -38.97
CA ASP A 243 16.74 -16.58 -40.16
C ASP A 243 15.95 -15.32 -39.80
N CYS A 244 15.25 -15.33 -38.67
CA CYS A 244 14.44 -14.21 -38.21
C CYS A 244 15.29 -13.02 -37.70
N PHE A 245 16.46 -13.29 -37.09
CA PHE A 245 17.36 -12.27 -36.58
C PHE A 245 18.77 -12.44 -37.16
N PRO A 246 19.14 -11.69 -38.22
CA PRO A 246 20.50 -11.76 -38.78
C PRO A 246 21.57 -11.19 -37.84
N GLU A 247 21.21 -10.17 -37.06
CA GLU A 247 22.13 -9.44 -36.19
C GLU A 247 22.47 -10.25 -34.93
N ILE A 248 23.76 -10.33 -34.59
CA ILE A 248 24.25 -11.10 -33.43
C ILE A 248 23.70 -10.55 -32.12
N LEU A 249 23.61 -9.21 -32.01
CA LEU A 249 23.10 -8.52 -30.82
C LEU A 249 21.65 -8.89 -30.49
N ASP A 250 20.83 -9.14 -31.51
CA ASP A 250 19.43 -9.54 -31.33
C ASP A 250 19.33 -10.99 -30.84
N ARG A 251 20.18 -11.87 -31.38
CA ARG A 251 20.27 -13.27 -30.93
C ARG A 251 20.74 -13.36 -29.48
N GLU A 252 21.74 -12.56 -29.11
CA GLU A 252 22.24 -12.49 -27.73
C GLU A 252 21.13 -12.08 -26.75
N GLN A 253 20.29 -11.11 -27.14
CA GLN A 253 19.16 -10.69 -26.32
C GLN A 253 18.16 -11.83 -26.08
N VAL A 254 17.82 -12.62 -27.10
CA VAL A 254 16.90 -13.75 -26.96
C VAL A 254 17.52 -14.89 -26.12
N MET A 255 18.82 -15.14 -26.26
CA MET A 255 19.51 -16.22 -25.54
C MET A 255 19.86 -15.89 -24.08
N SER A 256 20.07 -14.62 -23.75
CA SER A 256 20.45 -14.14 -22.42
C SER A 256 19.61 -14.73 -21.26
N PRO A 257 18.26 -14.76 -21.30
CA PRO A 257 17.44 -15.32 -20.22
C PRO A 257 17.58 -16.85 -20.09
N LEU A 258 17.73 -17.57 -21.20
CA LEU A 258 17.97 -19.03 -21.20
C LEU A 258 19.34 -19.37 -20.62
N HIS A 259 20.32 -18.51 -20.90
CA HIS A 259 21.65 -18.61 -20.32
C HIS A 259 21.62 -18.34 -18.81
N PHE A 260 20.96 -17.28 -18.36
CA PHE A 260 20.84 -16.93 -16.95
C PHE A 260 20.13 -18.01 -16.12
N THR A 261 19.11 -18.65 -16.70
CA THR A 261 18.34 -19.73 -16.05
C THR A 261 18.97 -21.12 -16.23
N ASN A 262 20.09 -21.24 -16.95
CA ASN A 262 20.71 -22.52 -17.32
C ASN A 262 19.74 -23.52 -18.01
N THR A 263 18.77 -23.00 -18.76
CA THR A 263 17.77 -23.80 -19.51
C THR A 263 18.08 -23.90 -21.00
N LEU A 264 19.21 -23.34 -21.44
CA LEU A 264 19.67 -23.40 -22.82
C LEU A 264 19.76 -24.87 -23.30
N GLY A 265 19.02 -25.20 -24.37
CA GLY A 265 18.95 -26.55 -24.93
C GLY A 265 18.03 -27.53 -24.21
N ARG A 266 17.23 -27.08 -23.23
CA ARG A 266 16.29 -27.93 -22.45
C ARG A 266 14.82 -27.60 -22.67
N VAL A 267 14.54 -26.46 -23.31
CA VAL A 267 13.20 -25.95 -23.57
C VAL A 267 13.07 -25.65 -25.05
N ASP A 268 11.89 -25.90 -25.61
CA ASP A 268 11.54 -25.45 -26.95
C ASP A 268 10.66 -24.21 -26.83
N ILE A 269 10.89 -23.24 -27.71
CA ILE A 269 10.23 -21.95 -27.68
C ILE A 269 9.54 -21.72 -29.01
N GLU A 270 8.24 -21.45 -28.96
CA GLU A 270 7.47 -20.98 -30.09
C GLU A 270 7.00 -19.57 -29.78
N ALA A 271 7.44 -18.59 -30.58
CA ALA A 271 7.09 -17.21 -30.37
C ALA A 271 6.41 -16.59 -31.59
N ARG A 272 5.40 -15.76 -31.34
CA ARG A 272 4.74 -14.91 -32.33
C ARG A 272 5.01 -13.46 -31.98
N VAL A 273 5.60 -12.72 -32.91
CA VAL A 273 5.98 -11.32 -32.68
C VAL A 273 5.40 -10.42 -33.75
N GLU A 274 4.72 -9.37 -33.30
CA GLU A 274 4.06 -8.39 -34.14
C GLU A 274 4.59 -6.98 -33.86
N GLY A 275 4.70 -6.17 -34.92
CA GLY A 275 5.07 -4.76 -34.81
C GLY A 275 6.57 -4.48 -34.56
N GLY A 276 6.91 -3.19 -34.58
CA GLY A 276 8.26 -2.66 -34.34
C GLY A 276 9.35 -3.18 -35.29
N GLY A 277 10.61 -2.95 -34.92
CA GLY A 277 11.81 -3.31 -35.67
C GLY A 277 12.58 -4.50 -35.07
N HIS A 278 13.62 -4.99 -35.75
CA HIS A 278 14.40 -6.18 -35.36
C HIS A 278 14.80 -6.16 -33.87
N SER A 279 15.42 -5.07 -33.41
CA SER A 279 15.90 -4.97 -32.03
C SER A 279 14.77 -4.86 -30.99
N SER A 280 13.64 -4.24 -31.33
CA SER A 280 12.50 -4.17 -30.39
C SER A 280 11.78 -5.52 -30.28
N ARG A 281 11.73 -6.30 -31.36
CA ARG A 281 11.21 -7.67 -31.36
C ARG A 281 12.06 -8.62 -30.52
N ALA A 282 13.38 -8.61 -30.71
CA ALA A 282 14.31 -9.39 -29.90
C ALA A 282 14.21 -9.03 -28.41
N GLY A 283 14.04 -7.73 -28.12
CA GLY A 283 13.83 -7.26 -26.77
C GLY A 283 12.51 -7.67 -26.13
N ALA A 284 11.41 -7.71 -26.89
CA ALA A 284 10.12 -8.17 -26.39
C ALA A 284 10.17 -9.67 -26.03
N LEU A 285 10.88 -10.48 -26.83
CA LEU A 285 11.13 -11.89 -26.52
C LEU A 285 11.98 -12.07 -25.26
N ARG A 286 12.97 -11.19 -25.05
CA ARG A 286 13.86 -11.24 -23.88
C ARG A 286 13.13 -11.00 -22.57
N GLU A 287 12.31 -9.95 -22.50
CA GLU A 287 11.58 -9.59 -21.28
C GLU A 287 10.73 -10.76 -20.78
N GLU A 288 10.15 -11.51 -21.71
CA GLU A 288 9.25 -12.59 -21.37
C GLU A 288 9.92 -13.93 -21.08
N ALA A 289 11.11 -14.20 -21.63
CA ALA A 289 11.86 -15.39 -21.28
C ALA A 289 12.35 -15.41 -19.80
N LEU A 290 12.06 -14.37 -19.01
CA LEU A 290 12.24 -14.34 -17.56
C LEU A 290 10.99 -14.78 -16.76
N SER A 291 9.81 -14.90 -17.38
CA SER A 291 8.56 -15.17 -16.66
C SER A 291 8.22 -16.66 -16.37
N PRO A 292 8.82 -17.71 -16.96
CA PRO A 292 8.43 -19.07 -16.61
C PRO A 292 9.21 -19.62 -15.41
N THR A 293 8.70 -19.40 -14.19
CA THR A 293 9.23 -20.02 -12.96
C THR A 293 8.17 -20.88 -12.28
N SER A 294 7.64 -21.90 -12.98
CA SER A 294 6.91 -22.97 -12.28
C SER A 294 7.85 -24.10 -11.84
N SER A 295 7.50 -24.68 -10.71
CA SER A 295 8.23 -25.66 -9.88
C SER A 295 8.76 -26.94 -10.56
N GLU A 296 8.40 -27.23 -11.81
CA GLU A 296 8.85 -28.44 -12.53
C GLU A 296 10.04 -28.20 -13.47
N ILE A 297 10.44 -26.94 -13.67
CA ILE A 297 11.77 -26.58 -14.17
C ILE A 297 12.63 -26.36 -12.91
N PRO A 298 13.83 -26.99 -12.77
CA PRO A 298 14.55 -27.06 -11.51
C PRO A 298 14.68 -25.67 -10.85
N PRO A 299 14.37 -25.54 -9.55
CA PRO A 299 14.23 -24.25 -8.90
C PRO A 299 15.51 -23.44 -9.04
N LEU A 300 15.34 -22.21 -9.49
CA LEU A 300 16.36 -21.17 -9.40
C LEU A 300 16.72 -20.99 -7.93
N ARG A 301 17.84 -21.60 -7.52
CA ARG A 301 18.52 -21.26 -6.27
C ARG A 301 19.13 -19.88 -6.46
N VAL A 302 18.30 -18.83 -6.40
CA VAL A 302 18.80 -17.53 -5.97
C VAL A 302 18.95 -17.67 -4.46
N SER A 303 20.16 -18.04 -4.02
CA SER A 303 20.55 -17.85 -2.63
C SER A 303 20.22 -16.41 -2.29
N PRO A 304 19.39 -16.12 -1.27
CA PRO A 304 19.33 -14.77 -0.75
C PRO A 304 20.77 -14.45 -0.34
N ARG A 305 21.41 -13.52 -1.04
CA ARG A 305 22.57 -12.84 -0.49
C ARG A 305 22.03 -12.14 0.76
N ILE A 306 22.14 -12.85 1.88
CA ILE A 306 22.13 -12.28 3.20
C ILE A 306 23.11 -11.11 3.08
N ILE A 307 22.57 -9.89 3.10
CA ILE A 307 23.34 -8.72 3.43
C ILE A 307 23.82 -9.01 4.85
N LYS A 308 25.00 -9.62 4.96
CA LYS A 308 25.70 -9.71 6.23
C LYS A 308 25.92 -8.26 6.62
N ASN A 309 25.22 -7.83 7.65
CA ASN A 309 25.57 -6.65 8.42
C ASN A 309 27.05 -6.75 8.74
N ASN A 310 27.86 -6.00 8.00
CA ASN A 310 29.24 -5.73 8.34
C ASN A 310 29.21 -4.82 9.56
N ASN A 311 29.07 -5.44 10.74
CA ASN A 311 29.68 -4.92 11.95
C ASN A 311 31.20 -5.05 11.75
N VAL A 312 31.80 -4.06 11.10
CA VAL A 312 33.24 -3.84 11.21
C VAL A 312 33.43 -2.87 12.36
N SER A 313 33.73 -3.45 13.52
CA SER A 313 34.53 -2.83 14.55
C SER A 313 35.85 -2.34 13.95
N PHE A 314 36.03 -1.02 13.88
CA PHE A 314 37.35 -0.40 13.80
C PHE A 314 37.67 0.18 15.18
N PHE A 315 38.36 -0.62 15.98
CA PHE A 315 39.31 -0.16 17.00
C PHE A 315 40.69 -0.58 16.50
N GLY A 316 41.60 0.39 16.45
CA GLY A 316 42.96 0.31 15.94
C GLY A 316 43.45 1.73 15.68
#